data_AF-A0A7Z2ZQ30-F1
#
_entry.id   AF-A0A7Z2ZQ30-F1
#
_cell.length_a   1.000
_cell.length_b   1.000
_cell.length_c   1.000
_cell.angle_alpha   90.00
_cell.angle_beta   90.00
_cell.angle_gamma   90.00
#
_symmetry.space_group_name_H-M   'P 1'
#
loop_
_entity.id
_entity.type
_entity.pdbx_description
1 polymer ?
#
loop_
_entity_poly.entity_id
_entity_poly.type
_entity_poly.pdbx_seq_one_letter_code
_entity_poly.pdbx_strand_id
1 'polypeptide(L)'
;MKEKLAGNGRVVVAYIGGSITEGAGASDADATSWRALTDRFLKERYTEERIASINAGVGGTNSTFGAHRLQEHVFSQGEIDLLFVEFSVNDGDDREESIRGMEGIVRQCRTIFPKTDVCFVYAAADKNLSEGLPFNIAIHEEVAIHYDIPSINLAAKIRQREYAGEGSWGELANDRTHPNDAGHALYADDIRGMLEFVLGDDEPREGGEVHFDVTLPKPLLKTNYEHAAMLGLGTASELNGFAFTETYPGPMMNWRYKIDHLRADSPEASLTFSVTGRSAGLLLLCGPDTGSFEYSVNGNTFNKVNLFDEWCLLAYRPIIALFPLQEETTEIQITIRNTAIKDERSTGNGLRIMRLLRN
;
A
#
# COMPACT_ATOMS: atom_id res chain seq x y z
N MET A 1 4.65 -19.52 -8.60
CA MET A 1 5.87 -19.84 -7.82
C MET A 1 6.37 -21.31 -7.91
N LYS A 2 5.53 -22.34 -7.66
CA LYS A 2 5.96 -23.77 -7.54
C LYS A 2 6.74 -24.30 -8.76
N GLU A 3 6.30 -23.98 -9.98
CA GLU A 3 6.99 -24.38 -11.23
C GLU A 3 8.41 -23.82 -11.33
N LYS A 4 8.60 -22.51 -11.05
CA LYS A 4 9.93 -21.89 -11.03
C LYS A 4 10.82 -22.51 -9.96
N LEU A 5 10.28 -22.86 -8.79
CA LEU A 5 11.04 -23.54 -7.75
C LEU A 5 11.49 -24.94 -8.18
N ALA A 6 10.61 -25.73 -8.80
CA ALA A 6 10.96 -27.06 -9.32
C ALA A 6 12.01 -27.00 -10.44
N GLY A 7 11.98 -25.96 -11.28
CA GLY A 7 12.94 -25.74 -12.36
C GLY A 7 14.25 -25.07 -11.97
N ASN A 8 14.57 -24.96 -10.67
CA ASN A 8 15.75 -24.23 -10.16
C ASN A 8 15.81 -22.73 -10.53
N GLY A 9 14.66 -22.13 -10.88
CA GLY A 9 14.54 -20.70 -11.17
C GLY A 9 14.67 -19.82 -9.92
N ARG A 10 14.96 -18.54 -10.17
CA ARG A 10 14.89 -17.47 -9.17
C ARG A 10 13.43 -17.07 -8.95
N VAL A 11 13.07 -16.86 -7.69
CA VAL A 11 11.75 -16.44 -7.22
C VAL A 11 11.86 -15.07 -6.56
N VAL A 12 10.96 -14.16 -6.94
CA VAL A 12 10.87 -12.82 -6.33
C VAL A 12 9.57 -12.71 -5.54
N VAL A 13 9.67 -12.48 -4.23
CA VAL A 13 8.54 -12.30 -3.32
C VAL A 13 8.40 -10.83 -2.95
N ALA A 14 7.26 -10.24 -3.23
CA ALA A 14 6.95 -8.85 -2.89
C ALA A 14 5.94 -8.77 -1.74
N TYR A 15 6.08 -7.73 -0.93
CA TYR A 15 5.23 -7.46 0.23
C TYR A 15 4.76 -6.02 0.15
N ILE A 16 3.46 -5.80 -0.05
CA ILE A 16 2.88 -4.46 -0.08
C ILE A 16 1.87 -4.32 1.06
N GLY A 17 2.03 -3.26 1.85
CA GLY A 17 1.17 -3.04 3.00
C GLY A 17 1.51 -1.79 3.80
N GLY A 18 0.97 -1.72 5.02
CA GLY A 18 1.20 -0.66 5.98
C GLY A 18 2.49 -0.81 6.80
N SER A 19 2.46 -0.31 8.03
CA SER A 19 3.60 -0.28 8.96
C SER A 19 4.00 -1.68 9.45
N ILE A 20 3.04 -2.59 9.63
CA ILE A 20 3.31 -3.98 10.05
C ILE A 20 4.11 -4.70 8.95
N THR A 21 3.73 -4.52 7.69
CA THR A 21 4.49 -5.01 6.52
C THR A 21 5.86 -4.35 6.38
N GLU A 22 5.97 -3.05 6.67
CA GLU A 22 7.24 -2.34 6.69
C GLU A 22 8.23 -2.97 7.69
N GLY A 23 7.71 -3.39 8.85
CA GLY A 23 8.44 -4.06 9.93
C GLY A 23 8.28 -3.39 11.29
N ALA A 24 7.34 -2.47 11.46
CA ALA A 24 7.12 -1.76 12.72
C ALA A 24 6.85 -2.72 13.89
N GLY A 25 7.38 -2.38 15.06
CA GLY A 25 7.32 -3.18 16.28
C GLY A 25 8.42 -4.25 16.41
N ALA A 26 9.00 -4.71 15.30
CA ALA A 26 10.18 -5.57 15.31
C ALA A 26 11.41 -4.81 15.85
N SER A 27 12.29 -5.50 16.59
CA SER A 27 13.57 -4.95 17.03
C SER A 27 14.52 -4.70 15.85
N ASP A 28 14.39 -5.49 14.78
CA ASP A 28 15.03 -5.28 13.49
C ASP A 28 14.04 -5.59 12.37
N ALA A 29 13.59 -4.55 11.67
CA ALA A 29 12.60 -4.67 10.59
C ALA A 29 13.05 -5.59 9.44
N ASP A 30 14.36 -5.80 9.26
CA ASP A 30 14.94 -6.63 8.20
C ASP A 30 15.39 -8.01 8.68
N ALA A 31 15.30 -8.31 9.98
CA ALA A 31 15.67 -9.62 10.54
C ALA A 31 14.56 -10.30 11.35
N THR A 32 13.73 -9.55 12.07
CA THR A 32 12.74 -10.09 13.01
C THR A 32 11.28 -9.75 12.64
N SER A 33 11.04 -9.00 11.57
CA SER A 33 9.67 -8.82 11.04
C SER A 33 9.13 -10.10 10.39
N TRP A 34 7.81 -10.26 10.34
CA TRP A 34 7.17 -11.45 9.75
C TRP A 34 7.62 -11.69 8.30
N ARG A 35 7.80 -10.60 7.55
CA ARG A 35 8.35 -10.61 6.19
C ARG A 35 9.77 -11.13 6.17
N ALA A 36 10.65 -10.57 6.99
CA ALA A 36 12.06 -10.98 7.05
C ALA A 36 12.21 -12.45 7.44
N LEU A 37 11.41 -12.90 8.41
CA LEU A 37 11.37 -14.29 8.86
C LEU A 37 10.82 -15.23 7.76
N THR A 38 9.83 -14.78 6.99
CA THR A 38 9.30 -15.52 5.83
C THR A 38 10.35 -15.65 4.72
N ASP A 39 11.07 -14.56 4.41
CA ASP A 39 12.18 -14.56 3.43
C ASP A 39 13.30 -15.51 3.87
N ARG A 40 13.70 -15.45 5.14
CA ARG A 40 14.70 -16.37 5.71
C ARG A 40 14.28 -17.83 5.56
N PHE A 41 13.03 -18.17 5.89
CA PHE A 41 12.51 -19.53 5.69
C PHE A 41 12.62 -19.98 4.22
N LEU A 42 12.24 -19.14 3.27
CA LEU A 42 12.31 -19.48 1.84
C LEU A 42 13.75 -19.67 1.37
N LYS A 43 14.68 -18.82 1.82
CA LYS A 43 16.12 -18.93 1.52
C LYS A 43 16.73 -20.20 2.10
N GLU A 44 16.40 -20.54 3.33
CA GLU A 44 16.82 -21.79 3.98
C GLU A 44 16.28 -23.02 3.24
N ARG A 45 15.06 -22.97 2.72
CA ARG A 45 14.42 -24.08 2.00
C ARG A 45 14.93 -24.28 0.57
N TYR A 46 15.21 -23.19 -0.18
CA TYR A 46 15.45 -23.26 -1.63
C TYR A 46 16.80 -22.69 -2.11
N THR A 47 17.68 -22.23 -1.21
CA THR A 47 18.96 -21.49 -1.41
C THR A 47 18.81 -19.96 -1.53
N GLU A 48 19.80 -19.25 -0.99
CA GLU A 48 19.80 -17.79 -0.85
C GLU A 48 19.79 -17.06 -2.20
N GLU A 49 20.58 -17.52 -3.17
CA GLU A 49 20.73 -16.88 -4.48
C GLU A 49 19.46 -16.96 -5.33
N ARG A 50 18.54 -17.85 -4.96
CA ARG A 50 17.29 -18.11 -5.66
C ARG A 50 16.12 -17.30 -5.15
N ILE A 51 16.20 -16.69 -3.98
CA ILE A 51 15.10 -15.94 -3.38
C ILE A 51 15.48 -14.46 -3.29
N ALA A 52 14.66 -13.61 -3.89
CA ALA A 52 14.74 -12.17 -3.71
C ALA A 52 13.45 -11.66 -3.08
N SER A 53 13.55 -10.66 -2.22
CA SER A 53 12.41 -10.06 -1.54
C SER A 53 12.31 -8.57 -1.85
N ILE A 54 11.09 -8.07 -2.08
CA ILE A 54 10.79 -6.65 -2.19
C ILE A 54 9.94 -6.27 -0.98
N ASN A 55 10.52 -5.54 -0.02
CA ASN A 55 9.72 -4.84 0.98
C ASN A 55 9.15 -3.59 0.30
N ALA A 56 7.83 -3.52 0.20
CA ALA A 56 7.09 -2.33 -0.22
C ALA A 56 6.08 -1.90 0.85
N GLY A 57 6.33 -2.15 2.14
CA GLY A 57 5.58 -1.56 3.25
C GLY A 57 5.80 -0.05 3.36
N VAL A 58 4.73 0.69 3.69
CA VAL A 58 4.78 2.13 4.02
C VAL A 58 3.82 2.41 5.16
N GLY A 59 4.34 2.77 6.34
CA GLY A 59 3.55 3.00 7.54
C GLY A 59 2.45 4.06 7.40
N GLY A 60 1.29 3.79 8.01
CA GLY A 60 0.16 4.73 8.01
C GLY A 60 -0.50 4.93 6.64
N THR A 61 -0.34 3.97 5.71
CA THR A 61 -0.93 4.03 4.36
C THR A 61 -1.92 2.90 4.13
N ASN A 62 -2.93 3.17 3.30
CA ASN A 62 -4.04 2.27 3.00
C ASN A 62 -3.92 1.63 1.60
N SER A 63 -4.84 0.74 1.27
CA SER A 63 -4.89 0.03 -0.01
C SER A 63 -5.05 0.96 -1.21
N THR A 64 -5.74 2.10 -1.05
CA THR A 64 -5.81 3.17 -2.06
C THR A 64 -4.42 3.65 -2.46
N PHE A 65 -3.59 4.07 -1.49
CA PHE A 65 -2.23 4.49 -1.83
C PHE A 65 -1.38 3.30 -2.29
N GLY A 66 -1.61 2.10 -1.73
CA GLY A 66 -1.04 0.84 -2.19
C GLY A 66 -1.20 0.63 -3.70
N ALA A 67 -2.42 0.78 -4.22
CA ALA A 67 -2.72 0.66 -5.64
C ALA A 67 -1.98 1.70 -6.50
N HIS A 68 -1.91 2.95 -6.05
CA HIS A 68 -1.23 4.02 -6.79
C HIS A 68 0.29 3.85 -6.84
N ARG A 69 0.89 3.30 -5.78
CA ARG A 69 2.35 3.14 -5.67
C ARG A 69 2.87 1.76 -6.08
N LEU A 70 1.98 0.83 -6.42
CA LEU A 70 2.33 -0.55 -6.75
C LEU A 70 3.35 -0.61 -7.91
N GLN A 71 3.14 0.18 -8.95
CA GLN A 71 4.05 0.25 -10.08
C GLN A 71 5.46 0.73 -9.68
N GLU A 72 5.56 1.85 -8.95
CA GLU A 72 6.85 2.44 -8.59
C GLU A 72 7.59 1.62 -7.52
N HIS A 73 6.88 1.08 -6.53
CA HIS A 73 7.50 0.42 -5.37
C HIS A 73 7.67 -1.10 -5.52
N VAL A 74 6.94 -1.73 -6.45
CA VAL A 74 7.02 -3.19 -6.68
C VAL A 74 7.41 -3.49 -8.12
N PHE A 75 6.59 -3.12 -9.10
CA PHE A 75 6.77 -3.59 -10.48
C PHE A 75 7.99 -3.00 -11.19
N SER A 76 8.45 -1.82 -10.77
CA SER A 76 9.68 -1.20 -11.27
C SER A 76 10.94 -2.03 -10.97
N GLN A 77 10.86 -2.95 -10.01
CA GLN A 77 11.95 -3.85 -9.61
C GLN A 77 12.02 -5.12 -10.49
N GLY A 78 11.05 -5.33 -11.38
CA GLY A 78 10.98 -6.49 -12.28
C GLY A 78 9.78 -7.40 -12.01
N GLU A 79 9.75 -8.53 -12.72
CA GLU A 79 8.72 -9.57 -12.56
C GLU A 79 8.77 -10.17 -11.15
N ILE A 80 7.58 -10.34 -10.55
CA ILE A 80 7.40 -10.95 -9.23
C ILE A 80 6.65 -12.28 -9.34
N ASP A 81 6.88 -13.17 -8.39
CA ASP A 81 6.30 -14.52 -8.38
C ASP A 81 5.23 -14.70 -7.31
N LEU A 82 5.34 -13.96 -6.21
CA LEU A 82 4.40 -13.96 -5.10
C LEU A 82 4.27 -12.54 -4.57
N LEU A 83 3.03 -12.06 -4.40
CA LEU A 83 2.69 -10.78 -3.81
C LEU A 83 1.84 -11.00 -2.55
N PHE A 84 2.38 -10.65 -1.38
CA PHE A 84 1.59 -10.51 -0.17
C PHE A 84 1.02 -9.09 -0.07
N VAL A 85 -0.29 -8.99 0.21
CA VAL A 85 -1.02 -7.72 0.37
C VAL A 85 -1.63 -7.63 1.76
N GLU A 86 -1.29 -6.59 2.53
CA GLU A 86 -1.71 -6.43 3.92
C GLU A 86 -2.11 -4.98 4.20
N PHE A 87 -3.42 -4.71 4.25
CA PHE A 87 -3.97 -3.38 4.53
C PHE A 87 -5.16 -3.39 5.48
N SER A 88 -5.56 -4.54 6.02
CA SER A 88 -6.83 -4.66 6.77
C SER A 88 -6.82 -3.87 8.08
N VAL A 89 -5.65 -3.57 8.65
CA VAL A 89 -5.54 -2.65 9.79
C VAL A 89 -5.51 -1.17 9.37
N ASN A 90 -5.10 -0.88 8.13
CA ASN A 90 -4.89 0.49 7.63
C ASN A 90 -6.10 1.09 6.90
N ASP A 91 -6.87 0.27 6.21
CA ASP A 91 -8.06 0.75 5.51
C ASP A 91 -9.08 1.34 6.50
N GLY A 92 -9.78 2.38 6.07
CA GLY A 92 -10.79 3.07 6.86
C GLY A 92 -12.16 2.40 6.76
N ASP A 93 -13.18 3.09 7.25
CA ASP A 93 -14.54 2.56 7.33
C ASP A 93 -15.34 2.70 6.01
N ASP A 94 -14.72 3.19 4.94
CA ASP A 94 -15.30 3.24 3.59
C ASP A 94 -15.08 1.92 2.87
N ARG A 95 -16.15 1.14 2.76
CA ARG A 95 -16.17 -0.13 2.04
C ARG A 95 -15.78 0.02 0.58
N GLU A 96 -16.37 0.97 -0.14
CA GLU A 96 -16.12 1.08 -1.58
C GLU A 96 -14.68 1.46 -1.84
N GLU A 97 -14.13 2.39 -1.05
CA GLU A 97 -12.75 2.82 -1.22
C GLU A 97 -11.74 1.69 -0.96
N SER A 98 -11.99 0.88 0.07
CA SER A 98 -11.20 -0.32 0.36
C SER A 98 -11.27 -1.33 -0.79
N ILE A 99 -12.47 -1.55 -1.37
CA ILE A 99 -12.62 -2.41 -2.55
C ILE A 99 -11.83 -1.83 -3.73
N ARG A 100 -11.92 -0.53 -4.02
CA ARG A 100 -11.18 0.09 -5.14
C ARG A 100 -9.68 -0.14 -5.01
N GLY A 101 -9.12 0.01 -3.81
CA GLY A 101 -7.72 -0.23 -3.48
C GLY A 101 -7.30 -1.67 -3.68
N MET A 102 -7.96 -2.59 -2.98
CA MET A 102 -7.62 -4.00 -3.01
C MET A 102 -7.85 -4.63 -4.40
N GLU A 103 -8.98 -4.33 -5.05
CA GLU A 103 -9.28 -4.76 -6.43
C GLU A 103 -8.27 -4.17 -7.42
N GLY A 104 -7.92 -2.89 -7.28
CA GLY A 104 -6.91 -2.25 -8.12
C GLY A 104 -5.57 -2.95 -8.08
N ILE A 105 -5.09 -3.33 -6.88
CA ILE A 105 -3.83 -4.08 -6.71
C ILE A 105 -3.89 -5.44 -7.42
N VAL A 106 -4.97 -6.20 -7.21
CA VAL A 106 -5.14 -7.53 -7.83
C VAL A 106 -5.16 -7.42 -9.35
N ARG A 107 -5.99 -6.52 -9.90
CA ARG A 107 -6.16 -6.37 -11.35
C ARG A 107 -4.89 -5.87 -12.03
N GLN A 108 -4.17 -4.92 -11.42
CA GLN A 108 -2.86 -4.49 -11.90
C GLN A 108 -1.87 -5.66 -11.94
N CYS A 109 -1.76 -6.42 -10.84
CA CYS A 109 -0.86 -7.57 -10.74
C CYS A 109 -1.16 -8.62 -11.82
N ARG A 110 -2.42 -9.02 -11.98
CA ARG A 110 -2.83 -10.02 -12.99
C ARG A 110 -2.66 -9.53 -14.43
N THR A 111 -2.75 -8.22 -14.66
CA THR A 111 -2.56 -7.63 -16.00
C THR A 111 -1.07 -7.56 -16.37
N ILE A 112 -0.22 -7.13 -15.44
CA ILE A 112 1.20 -6.87 -15.70
C ILE A 112 2.01 -8.17 -15.58
N PHE A 113 1.72 -8.97 -14.56
CA PHE A 113 2.39 -10.23 -14.25
C PHE A 113 1.35 -11.35 -14.00
N PRO A 114 0.72 -11.89 -15.06
CA PRO A 114 -0.39 -12.85 -14.93
C PRO A 114 -0.04 -14.15 -14.19
N LYS A 115 1.26 -14.48 -14.09
CA LYS A 115 1.78 -15.66 -13.39
C LYS A 115 2.10 -15.42 -11.92
N THR A 116 1.98 -14.19 -11.41
CA THR A 116 2.21 -13.88 -10.00
C THR A 116 1.10 -14.47 -9.16
N ASP A 117 1.47 -15.22 -8.13
CA ASP A 117 0.57 -15.63 -7.06
C ASP A 117 0.30 -14.43 -6.14
N VAL A 118 -0.95 -14.18 -5.75
CA VAL A 118 -1.31 -13.10 -4.83
C VAL A 118 -1.90 -13.72 -3.57
N CYS A 119 -1.55 -13.20 -2.39
CA CYS A 119 -2.09 -13.65 -1.12
C CYS A 119 -2.42 -12.46 -0.22
N PHE A 120 -3.63 -12.44 0.34
CA PHE A 120 -4.03 -11.42 1.31
C PHE A 120 -3.65 -11.85 2.72
N VAL A 121 -3.15 -10.91 3.51
CA VAL A 121 -2.75 -11.14 4.90
C VAL A 121 -3.54 -10.18 5.78
N TYR A 122 -4.18 -10.70 6.83
CA TYR A 122 -4.96 -9.91 7.76
C TYR A 122 -4.28 -9.87 9.12
N ALA A 123 -3.55 -8.79 9.36
CA ALA A 123 -2.88 -8.55 10.63
C ALA A 123 -3.88 -8.29 11.77
N ALA A 124 -3.45 -8.65 12.98
CA ALA A 124 -4.19 -8.36 14.20
C ALA A 124 -3.95 -6.91 14.63
N ALA A 125 -4.99 -6.30 15.16
CA ALA A 125 -5.01 -5.02 15.87
C ALA A 125 -6.32 -4.99 16.66
N ASP A 126 -6.47 -4.09 17.63
CA ASP A 126 -7.71 -4.00 18.43
C ASP A 126 -8.98 -3.95 17.56
N LYS A 127 -8.95 -3.22 16.44
CA LYS A 127 -10.06 -3.13 15.47
C LYS A 127 -10.41 -4.45 14.76
N ASN A 128 -9.47 -5.39 14.70
CA ASN A 128 -9.60 -6.65 13.96
C ASN A 128 -9.68 -7.89 14.89
N LEU A 129 -9.78 -7.71 16.20
CA LEU A 129 -9.83 -8.80 17.19
C LEU A 129 -11.23 -9.05 17.77
N SER A 130 -12.27 -8.41 17.22
CA SER A 130 -13.67 -8.60 17.64
C SER A 130 -14.14 -10.05 17.48
N GLU A 131 -15.20 -10.46 18.19
CA GLU A 131 -15.87 -11.72 17.90
C GLU A 131 -16.52 -11.67 16.50
N GLY A 132 -16.34 -12.71 15.68
CA GLY A 132 -16.82 -12.73 14.27
C GLY A 132 -15.80 -12.23 13.25
N LEU A 133 -16.26 -11.89 12.04
CA LEU A 133 -15.41 -11.37 10.95
C LEU A 133 -15.36 -9.83 11.02
N PRO A 134 -14.20 -9.21 11.29
CA PRO A 134 -14.08 -7.75 11.36
C PRO A 134 -14.39 -7.07 10.03
N PHE A 135 -14.89 -5.82 10.09
CA PHE A 135 -15.34 -5.06 8.94
C PHE A 135 -14.32 -5.01 7.78
N ASN A 136 -13.10 -4.57 8.04
CA ASN A 136 -12.07 -4.48 6.98
C ASN A 136 -11.66 -5.83 6.42
N ILE A 137 -11.57 -6.85 7.28
CA ILE A 137 -11.26 -8.21 6.85
C ILE A 137 -12.40 -8.73 5.95
N ALA A 138 -13.66 -8.51 6.34
CA ALA A 138 -14.81 -8.91 5.55
C ALA A 138 -14.78 -8.29 4.15
N ILE A 139 -14.45 -7.00 4.04
CA ILE A 139 -14.38 -6.30 2.75
C ILE A 139 -13.23 -6.82 1.89
N HIS A 140 -12.07 -7.06 2.48
CA HIS A 140 -10.93 -7.63 1.76
C HIS A 140 -11.25 -9.05 1.26
N GLU A 141 -12.00 -9.83 2.05
CA GLU A 141 -12.51 -11.15 1.66
C GLU A 141 -13.52 -11.07 0.50
N GLU A 142 -14.29 -9.99 0.35
CA GLU A 142 -15.14 -9.82 -0.84
C GLU A 142 -14.31 -9.79 -2.13
N VAL A 143 -13.20 -9.05 -2.10
CA VAL A 143 -12.25 -9.01 -3.22
C VAL A 143 -11.56 -10.36 -3.37
N ALA A 144 -11.16 -10.99 -2.27
CA ALA A 144 -10.47 -12.27 -2.30
C ALA A 144 -11.33 -13.37 -2.93
N ILE A 145 -12.60 -13.48 -2.53
CA ILE A 145 -13.57 -14.44 -3.08
C ILE A 145 -13.82 -14.17 -4.56
N HIS A 146 -13.98 -12.90 -4.96
CA HIS A 146 -14.29 -12.55 -6.35
C HIS A 146 -13.15 -12.87 -7.33
N TYR A 147 -11.90 -12.83 -6.87
CA TYR A 147 -10.70 -13.06 -7.68
C TYR A 147 -9.97 -14.37 -7.35
N ASP A 148 -10.58 -15.26 -6.57
CA ASP A 148 -9.99 -16.52 -6.09
C ASP A 148 -8.60 -16.32 -5.44
N ILE A 149 -8.47 -15.29 -4.62
CA ILE A 149 -7.22 -14.96 -3.92
C ILE A 149 -7.19 -15.68 -2.57
N PRO A 150 -6.17 -16.51 -2.28
CA PRO A 150 -6.01 -17.09 -0.96
C PRO A 150 -5.69 -16.00 0.08
N SER A 151 -6.23 -16.16 1.29
CA SER A 151 -5.98 -15.24 2.40
C SER A 151 -5.53 -15.95 3.68
N ILE A 152 -4.78 -15.23 4.52
CA ILE A 152 -4.31 -15.69 5.83
C ILE A 152 -4.83 -14.73 6.89
N ASN A 153 -5.67 -15.24 7.79
CA ASN A 153 -6.24 -14.46 8.88
C ASN A 153 -5.43 -14.60 10.18
N LEU A 154 -4.37 -13.80 10.30
CA LEU A 154 -3.51 -13.78 11.49
C LEU A 154 -4.25 -13.24 12.72
N ALA A 155 -5.16 -12.28 12.52
CA ALA A 155 -6.03 -11.79 13.60
C ALA A 155 -6.87 -12.92 14.23
N ALA A 156 -7.44 -13.81 13.42
CA ALA A 156 -8.19 -14.96 13.91
C ALA A 156 -7.31 -15.94 14.69
N LYS A 157 -6.05 -16.12 14.28
CA LYS A 157 -5.06 -16.96 14.99
C LYS A 157 -4.70 -16.40 16.36
N ILE A 158 -4.46 -15.09 16.44
CA ILE A 158 -4.24 -14.40 17.71
C ILE A 158 -5.45 -14.56 18.63
N ARG A 159 -6.67 -14.31 18.14
CA ARG A 159 -7.89 -14.48 18.93
C ARG A 159 -8.09 -15.91 19.44
N GLN A 160 -7.77 -16.92 18.62
CA GLN A 160 -7.82 -18.33 19.05
C GLN A 160 -6.87 -18.60 20.21
N ARG A 161 -5.65 -18.04 20.16
CA ARG A 161 -4.67 -18.14 21.27
C ARG A 161 -5.17 -17.44 22.53
N GLU A 162 -5.77 -16.26 22.41
CA GLU A 162 -6.36 -15.54 23.55
C GLU A 162 -7.46 -16.37 24.23
N TYR A 163 -8.36 -16.97 23.44
CA TYR A 163 -9.41 -17.86 23.97
C TYR A 163 -8.87 -19.14 24.60
N ALA A 164 -7.75 -19.66 24.11
CA ALA A 164 -7.07 -20.83 24.68
C ALA A 164 -6.26 -20.48 25.94
N GLY A 165 -6.10 -19.20 26.30
CA GLY A 165 -5.27 -18.77 27.42
C GLY A 165 -3.76 -18.86 27.14
N GLU A 166 -3.35 -18.84 25.87
CA GLU A 166 -1.96 -19.02 25.41
C GLU A 166 -1.19 -17.69 25.25
N GLY A 167 -1.65 -16.65 25.94
CA GLY A 167 -1.14 -15.28 25.86
C GLY A 167 -2.18 -14.29 25.34
N SER A 168 -1.82 -13.01 25.35
CA SER A 168 -2.67 -11.90 24.93
C SER A 168 -2.05 -11.10 23.79
N TRP A 169 -2.90 -10.44 22.99
CA TRP A 169 -2.43 -9.52 21.96
C TRP A 169 -1.56 -8.39 22.54
N GLY A 170 -1.83 -7.94 23.76
CA GLY A 170 -1.05 -6.88 24.41
C GLY A 170 0.39 -7.29 24.73
N GLU A 171 0.64 -8.58 24.95
CA GLU A 171 1.99 -9.12 25.14
C GLU A 171 2.74 -9.24 23.81
N LEU A 172 2.01 -9.42 22.71
CA LEU A 172 2.55 -9.55 21.36
C LEU A 172 2.64 -8.23 20.60
N ALA A 173 1.91 -7.21 21.04
CA ALA A 173 1.90 -5.86 20.48
C ALA A 173 1.60 -4.84 21.59
N ASN A 174 2.66 -4.21 22.11
CA ASN A 174 2.56 -3.34 23.27
C ASN A 174 1.66 -2.11 23.04
N ASP A 175 1.60 -1.61 21.79
CA ASP A 175 0.74 -0.49 21.39
C ASP A 175 -0.60 -0.94 20.78
N ARG A 176 -0.91 -2.24 20.90
CA ARG A 176 -2.14 -2.88 20.39
C ARG A 176 -2.29 -2.87 18.86
N THR A 177 -1.24 -2.50 18.12
CA THR A 177 -1.24 -2.42 16.65
C THR A 177 -0.03 -3.11 16.04
N HIS A 178 1.18 -2.76 16.45
CA HIS A 178 2.42 -3.24 15.86
C HIS A 178 2.95 -4.43 16.66
N PRO A 179 3.06 -5.62 16.04
CA PRO A 179 3.60 -6.78 16.74
C PRO A 179 5.08 -6.54 17.09
N ASN A 180 5.47 -6.95 18.29
CA ASN A 180 6.87 -7.09 18.68
C ASN A 180 7.50 -8.32 18.04
N ASP A 181 8.77 -8.61 18.33
CA ASP A 181 9.47 -9.77 17.77
C ASP A 181 8.72 -11.10 17.94
N ALA A 182 8.08 -11.32 19.10
CA ALA A 182 7.30 -12.54 19.34
C ALA A 182 6.01 -12.55 18.51
N GLY A 183 5.33 -11.41 18.37
CA GLY A 183 4.17 -11.27 17.49
C GLY A 183 4.51 -11.50 16.02
N HIS A 184 5.61 -10.91 15.53
CA HIS A 184 6.10 -11.12 14.16
C HIS A 184 6.53 -12.56 13.90
N ALA A 185 7.15 -13.22 14.88
CA ALA A 185 7.50 -14.63 14.79
C ALA A 185 6.26 -15.52 14.67
N LEU A 186 5.20 -15.26 15.44
CA LEU A 186 3.93 -15.99 15.31
C LEU A 186 3.31 -15.79 13.92
N TYR A 187 3.32 -14.56 13.40
CA TYR A 187 2.84 -14.28 12.05
C TYR A 187 3.64 -15.06 11.00
N ALA A 188 4.97 -15.05 11.11
CA ALA A 188 5.83 -15.79 10.20
C ALA A 188 5.61 -17.31 10.29
N ASP A 189 5.34 -17.85 11.48
CA ASP A 189 5.06 -19.27 11.68
C ASP A 189 3.76 -19.72 11.00
N ASP A 190 2.68 -18.93 11.12
CA ASP A 190 1.42 -19.20 10.41
C ASP A 190 1.60 -19.13 8.89
N ILE A 191 2.36 -18.14 8.39
CA ILE A 191 2.67 -17.98 6.97
C ILE A 191 3.55 -19.13 6.46
N ARG A 192 4.55 -19.54 7.24
CA ARG A 192 5.38 -20.71 6.94
C ARG A 192 4.52 -21.96 6.81
N GLY A 193 3.62 -22.21 7.75
CA GLY A 193 2.72 -23.38 7.69
C GLY A 193 1.85 -23.39 6.43
N MET A 194 1.35 -22.22 6.02
CA MET A 194 0.65 -22.07 4.74
C MET A 194 1.57 -22.39 3.55
N LEU A 195 2.76 -21.79 3.51
CA LEU A 195 3.73 -22.00 2.42
C LEU A 195 4.17 -23.46 2.33
N GLU A 196 4.40 -24.13 3.44
CA GLU A 196 4.73 -25.56 3.49
C GLU A 196 3.57 -26.43 2.96
N PHE A 197 2.33 -26.09 3.31
CA PHE A 197 1.15 -26.79 2.80
C PHE A 197 1.01 -26.66 1.28
N VAL A 198 1.17 -25.45 0.74
CA VAL A 198 0.99 -25.21 -0.71
C VAL A 198 2.20 -25.60 -1.56
N LEU A 199 3.41 -25.55 -1.00
CA LEU A 199 4.65 -25.93 -1.69
C LEU A 199 5.09 -27.38 -1.44
N GLY A 200 4.40 -28.11 -0.57
CA GLY A 200 4.73 -29.48 -0.18
C GLY A 200 4.78 -30.51 -1.33
N ASP A 201 5.35 -31.68 -1.00
CA ASP A 201 5.89 -32.71 -1.91
C ASP A 201 4.84 -33.60 -2.60
N ASP A 202 3.60 -33.14 -2.80
CA ASP A 202 2.76 -33.82 -3.79
C ASP A 202 3.45 -33.69 -5.15
N GLU A 203 3.72 -34.85 -5.77
CA GLU A 203 4.32 -35.00 -7.09
C GLU A 203 3.75 -33.95 -8.04
N PRO A 204 4.55 -33.43 -9.00
CA PRO A 204 4.01 -32.55 -10.03
C PRO A 204 2.77 -33.24 -10.61
N ARG A 205 1.57 -32.72 -10.30
CA ARG A 205 0.35 -33.15 -10.97
C ARG A 205 0.69 -33.06 -12.45
N GLU A 206 0.59 -34.19 -13.16
CA GLU A 206 0.98 -34.31 -14.56
C GLU A 206 0.64 -33.00 -15.27
N GLY A 207 1.66 -32.39 -15.87
CA GLY A 207 1.58 -31.06 -16.47
C GLY A 207 0.53 -31.01 -17.56
N GLY A 208 -0.72 -30.82 -17.18
CA GLY A 208 -1.68 -30.14 -18.02
C GLY A 208 -1.16 -28.74 -18.20
N GLU A 209 -1.17 -28.23 -19.44
CA GLU A 209 -1.00 -26.81 -19.67
C GLU A 209 -1.98 -26.09 -18.73
N VAL A 210 -1.44 -25.41 -17.70
CA VAL A 210 -2.24 -24.46 -16.95
C VAL A 210 -2.49 -23.34 -17.94
N HIS A 211 -3.61 -23.44 -18.64
CA HIS A 211 -4.16 -22.32 -19.35
C HIS A 211 -4.50 -21.30 -18.28
N PHE A 212 -3.57 -20.35 -18.07
CA PHE A 212 -3.89 -19.10 -17.43
C PHE A 212 -4.93 -18.45 -18.34
N ASP A 213 -6.21 -18.71 -18.10
CA ASP A 213 -7.27 -17.92 -18.71
C ASP A 213 -7.13 -16.54 -18.09
N VAL A 214 -6.42 -15.66 -18.80
CA VAL A 214 -6.09 -14.29 -18.37
C VAL A 214 -7.34 -13.40 -18.37
N THR A 215 -8.51 -13.96 -18.68
CA THR A 215 -9.78 -13.23 -18.65
C THR A 215 -10.16 -12.93 -17.20
N LEU A 216 -9.79 -11.75 -16.73
CA LEU A 216 -10.21 -11.25 -15.44
C LEU A 216 -11.74 -11.21 -15.35
N PRO A 217 -12.34 -11.57 -14.19
CA PRO A 217 -13.75 -11.36 -13.99
C PRO A 217 -14.08 -9.87 -14.12
N LYS A 218 -15.36 -9.57 -14.38
CA LYS A 218 -15.84 -8.19 -14.35
C LYS A 218 -15.49 -7.56 -13.00
N PRO A 219 -15.05 -6.30 -12.95
CA PRO A 219 -14.71 -5.66 -11.69
C PRO A 219 -15.93 -5.57 -10.77
N LEU A 220 -15.71 -5.74 -9.46
CA LEU A 220 -16.67 -5.45 -8.39
C LEU A 220 -17.09 -3.99 -8.45
N LEU A 221 -16.13 -3.08 -8.65
CA LEU A 221 -16.37 -1.66 -8.86
C LEU A 221 -15.78 -1.21 -10.19
N LYS A 222 -16.62 -0.63 -11.06
CA LYS A 222 -16.17 0.00 -12.31
C LYS A 222 -15.14 1.14 -12.06
N THR A 223 -15.16 1.71 -10.86
CA THR A 223 -14.28 2.80 -10.43
C THR A 223 -13.08 2.33 -9.60
N ASN A 224 -12.70 1.06 -9.69
CA ASN A 224 -11.51 0.51 -9.02
C ASN A 224 -10.21 1.20 -9.47
N TYR A 225 -9.11 0.88 -8.79
CA TYR A 225 -7.79 1.46 -9.01
C TYR A 225 -6.87 0.62 -9.92
N GLU A 226 -7.41 -0.10 -10.92
CA GLU A 226 -6.61 -0.93 -11.85
C GLU A 226 -5.68 -0.14 -12.78
N HIS A 227 -5.89 1.17 -12.89
CA HIS A 227 -5.07 2.08 -13.70
C HIS A 227 -4.34 3.13 -12.84
N ALA A 228 -4.45 2.98 -11.51
CA ALA A 228 -3.84 3.89 -10.57
C ALA A 228 -2.31 3.89 -10.70
N ALA A 229 -1.71 5.08 -10.72
CA ALA A 229 -0.27 5.24 -10.79
C ALA A 229 0.19 6.56 -10.18
N MET A 230 1.41 6.55 -9.65
CA MET A 230 2.18 7.75 -9.38
C MET A 230 2.87 8.23 -10.68
N LEU A 231 2.71 9.51 -10.98
CA LEU A 231 3.32 10.19 -12.11
C LEU A 231 4.45 11.08 -11.64
N GLY A 232 5.49 11.18 -12.46
CA GLY A 232 6.62 12.08 -12.22
C GLY A 232 6.22 13.56 -12.26
N LEU A 233 6.98 14.37 -11.53
CA LEU A 233 6.74 15.81 -11.39
C LEU A 233 6.89 16.59 -12.71
N GLY A 234 7.61 16.04 -13.69
CA GLY A 234 7.73 16.63 -15.03
C GLY A 234 6.42 16.68 -15.83
N THR A 235 5.36 16.00 -15.36
CA THR A 235 4.01 16.09 -15.94
C THR A 235 3.31 17.41 -15.57
N ALA A 236 3.77 18.11 -14.52
CA ALA A 236 3.24 19.41 -14.15
C ALA A 236 3.84 20.54 -15.00
N SER A 237 3.01 21.52 -15.32
CA SER A 237 3.35 22.75 -16.03
C SER A 237 2.91 23.97 -15.22
N GLU A 238 3.29 25.16 -15.69
CA GLU A 238 2.90 26.43 -15.06
C GLU A 238 3.26 26.51 -13.57
N LEU A 239 4.48 26.07 -13.23
CA LEU A 239 5.01 25.98 -11.86
C LEU A 239 5.27 27.34 -11.21
N ASN A 240 4.24 28.18 -11.09
CA ASN A 240 4.34 29.52 -10.52
C ASN A 240 4.62 29.42 -9.02
N GLY A 241 5.77 29.91 -8.57
CA GLY A 241 6.15 29.89 -7.15
C GLY A 241 6.56 28.52 -6.60
N PHE A 242 6.59 27.48 -7.45
CA PHE A 242 7.12 26.17 -7.09
C PHE A 242 8.59 26.03 -7.49
N ALA A 243 9.37 25.37 -6.64
CA ALA A 243 10.74 24.98 -6.94
C ALA A 243 10.91 23.48 -6.70
N PHE A 244 11.61 22.79 -7.61
CA PHE A 244 12.03 21.42 -7.39
C PHE A 244 13.13 21.35 -6.33
N THR A 245 13.06 20.37 -5.43
CA THR A 245 14.09 20.11 -4.44
C THR A 245 14.11 18.65 -4.01
N GLU A 246 15.28 18.19 -3.56
CA GLU A 246 15.49 16.90 -2.90
C GLU A 246 15.82 17.09 -1.40
N THR A 247 15.72 18.33 -0.90
CA THR A 247 16.08 18.65 0.49
C THR A 247 14.97 18.25 1.43
N TYR A 248 15.31 17.50 2.48
CA TYR A 248 14.36 17.12 3.53
C TYR A 248 13.81 18.36 4.24
N PRO A 249 12.47 18.49 4.36
CA PRO A 249 11.86 19.65 5.01
C PRO A 249 11.92 19.56 6.55
N GLY A 250 12.26 18.39 7.11
CA GLY A 250 12.38 18.16 8.55
C GLY A 250 12.44 16.66 8.89
N PRO A 251 12.18 16.29 10.15
CA PRO A 251 12.03 14.90 10.56
C PRO A 251 10.97 14.19 9.70
N MET A 252 11.24 12.96 9.30
CA MET A 252 10.36 12.15 8.47
C MET A 252 9.76 11.00 9.27
N MET A 253 8.56 10.58 8.89
CA MET A 253 7.88 9.43 9.44
C MET A 253 7.33 8.56 8.29
N ASN A 254 7.48 7.24 8.43
CA ASN A 254 6.91 6.23 7.53
C ASN A 254 7.26 6.44 6.04
N TRP A 255 8.46 6.95 5.75
CA TRP A 255 8.92 7.11 4.38
C TRP A 255 10.42 6.84 4.25
N ARG A 256 10.75 5.89 3.37
CA ARG A 256 12.13 5.44 3.11
C ARG A 256 12.58 5.62 1.66
N TYR A 257 11.68 6.07 0.79
CA TYR A 257 11.98 6.30 -0.62
C TYR A 257 12.54 7.71 -0.82
N LYS A 258 12.98 8.01 -2.04
CA LYS A 258 13.42 9.36 -2.42
C LYS A 258 12.31 10.38 -2.15
N ILE A 259 12.72 11.60 -1.87
CA ILE A 259 11.84 12.70 -1.47
C ILE A 259 11.88 13.87 -2.46
N ASP A 260 12.28 13.63 -3.70
CA ASP A 260 12.20 14.66 -4.74
C ASP A 260 10.76 15.20 -4.80
N HIS A 261 10.60 16.51 -4.64
CA HIS A 261 9.30 17.16 -4.55
C HIS A 261 9.32 18.59 -5.10
N LEU A 262 8.15 19.05 -5.52
CA LEU A 262 7.87 20.46 -5.75
C LEU A 262 7.54 21.12 -4.41
N ARG A 263 8.27 22.18 -4.09
CA ARG A 263 8.11 23.01 -2.90
C ARG A 263 7.49 24.35 -3.27
N ALA A 264 6.46 24.76 -2.54
CA ALA A 264 5.99 26.13 -2.49
C ALA A 264 5.69 26.56 -1.06
N ASP A 265 6.06 27.79 -0.71
CA ASP A 265 5.75 28.41 0.59
C ASP A 265 4.84 29.65 0.42
N SER A 266 4.75 30.19 -0.81
CA SER A 266 3.94 31.37 -1.13
C SER A 266 2.46 30.98 -1.30
N PRO A 267 1.53 31.72 -0.67
CA PRO A 267 0.08 31.56 -0.84
C PRO A 267 -0.45 31.70 -2.27
N GLU A 268 0.35 32.24 -3.20
CA GLU A 268 -0.03 32.50 -4.59
C GLU A 268 0.52 31.43 -5.55
N ALA A 269 1.29 30.46 -5.03
CA ALA A 269 1.88 29.42 -5.86
C ALA A 269 0.81 28.58 -6.54
N SER A 270 1.04 28.21 -7.80
CA SER A 270 0.12 27.39 -8.58
C SER A 270 0.87 26.46 -9.53
N LEU A 271 0.20 25.38 -9.92
CA LEU A 271 0.64 24.50 -11.00
C LEU A 271 -0.57 23.88 -11.69
N THR A 272 -0.37 23.37 -12.88
CA THR A 272 -1.38 22.62 -13.63
C THR A 272 -0.80 21.30 -14.13
N PHE A 273 -1.63 20.27 -14.23
CA PHE A 273 -1.27 19.02 -14.89
C PHE A 273 -2.50 18.36 -15.50
N SER A 274 -2.29 17.50 -16.50
CA SER A 274 -3.37 16.73 -17.13
C SER A 274 -3.11 15.24 -17.03
N VAL A 275 -4.18 14.46 -16.87
CA VAL A 275 -4.15 12.99 -16.91
C VAL A 275 -5.28 12.47 -17.79
N THR A 276 -5.11 11.27 -18.35
CA THR A 276 -6.23 10.50 -18.91
C THR A 276 -6.59 9.42 -17.91
N GLY A 277 -7.83 9.43 -17.44
CA GLY A 277 -8.27 8.56 -16.35
C GLY A 277 -9.70 8.88 -15.88
N ARG A 278 -10.08 8.23 -14.79
CA ARG A 278 -11.27 8.50 -13.99
C ARG A 278 -10.98 9.44 -12.82
N SER A 279 -9.74 9.57 -12.35
CA SER A 279 -9.40 10.52 -11.28
C SER A 279 -7.95 10.97 -11.36
N ALA A 280 -7.66 12.04 -10.63
CA ALA A 280 -6.33 12.56 -10.40
C ALA A 280 -6.13 12.82 -8.91
N GLY A 281 -4.90 13.09 -8.51
CA GLY A 281 -4.59 13.46 -7.14
C GLY A 281 -3.15 13.91 -6.97
N LEU A 282 -2.75 14.07 -5.72
CA LEU A 282 -1.39 14.42 -5.32
C LEU A 282 -0.91 13.45 -4.24
N LEU A 283 0.36 13.08 -4.28
CA LEU A 283 1.09 12.58 -3.12
C LEU A 283 1.86 13.77 -2.52
N LEU A 284 1.65 14.02 -1.23
CA LEU A 284 2.18 15.16 -0.51
C LEU A 284 3.07 14.72 0.65
N LEU A 285 4.08 15.53 0.99
CA LEU A 285 4.70 15.50 2.31
C LEU A 285 3.96 16.48 3.22
N CYS A 286 3.20 15.96 4.18
CA CYS A 286 2.52 16.78 5.16
C CYS A 286 3.25 16.75 6.51
N GLY A 287 3.57 17.92 7.06
CA GLY A 287 4.33 18.09 8.29
C GLY A 287 4.12 19.47 8.94
N PRO A 288 5.06 19.95 9.78
CA PRO A 288 4.82 21.10 10.66
C PRO A 288 4.49 22.42 9.96
N ASP A 289 4.85 22.57 8.69
CA ASP A 289 4.61 23.79 7.91
C ASP A 289 3.43 23.66 6.94
N THR A 290 2.72 22.53 6.90
CA THR A 290 1.70 22.26 5.87
C THR A 290 0.58 23.30 5.88
N GLY A 291 0.32 23.89 4.72
CA GLY A 291 -0.81 24.76 4.46
C GLY A 291 -2.03 24.02 3.89
N SER A 292 -3.14 24.74 3.73
CA SER A 292 -4.24 24.31 2.86
C SER A 292 -3.98 24.73 1.42
N PHE A 293 -4.43 23.92 0.47
CA PHE A 293 -4.42 24.24 -0.96
C PHE A 293 -5.84 24.10 -1.53
N GLU A 294 -6.02 24.53 -2.77
CA GLU A 294 -7.25 24.33 -3.52
C GLU A 294 -6.94 23.70 -4.87
N TYR A 295 -7.89 22.91 -5.37
CA TYR A 295 -7.80 22.31 -6.71
C TYR A 295 -9.05 22.64 -7.54
N SER A 296 -8.88 22.78 -8.84
CA SER A 296 -9.95 22.85 -9.83
C SER A 296 -9.82 21.71 -10.81
N VAL A 297 -10.93 21.07 -11.14
CA VAL A 297 -11.03 20.02 -12.16
C VAL A 297 -11.66 20.62 -13.41
N ASN A 298 -10.96 20.58 -14.55
CA ASN A 298 -11.42 21.10 -15.84
C ASN A 298 -11.89 22.56 -15.79
N GLY A 299 -11.21 23.40 -15.00
CA GLY A 299 -11.54 24.82 -14.86
C GLY A 299 -12.82 25.13 -14.06
N ASN A 300 -13.41 24.13 -13.40
CA ASN A 300 -14.55 24.32 -12.51
C ASN A 300 -14.17 25.04 -11.21
N THR A 301 -15.14 25.22 -10.31
CA THR A 301 -14.93 25.82 -8.99
C THR A 301 -13.77 25.16 -8.23
N PHE A 302 -12.94 26.00 -7.61
CA PHE A 302 -11.87 25.55 -6.74
C PHE A 302 -12.44 24.93 -5.45
N ASN A 303 -11.95 23.75 -5.11
CA ASN A 303 -12.30 23.01 -3.89
C ASN A 303 -11.12 23.03 -2.93
N LYS A 304 -11.38 23.35 -1.67
CA LYS A 304 -10.36 23.44 -0.62
C LYS A 304 -9.98 22.06 -0.08
N VAL A 305 -8.69 21.88 0.16
CA VAL A 305 -8.10 20.70 0.80
C VAL A 305 -7.27 21.15 1.99
N ASN A 306 -7.54 20.56 3.16
CA ASN A 306 -6.71 20.68 4.35
C ASN A 306 -6.35 19.28 4.83
N LEU A 307 -5.06 18.98 4.88
CA LEU A 307 -4.53 17.68 5.32
C LEU A 307 -3.67 17.79 6.58
N PHE A 308 -3.66 18.95 7.24
CA PHE A 308 -2.95 19.13 8.49
C PHE A 308 -3.67 18.36 9.62
N ASP A 309 -2.93 17.51 10.33
CA ASP A 309 -3.43 16.72 11.45
C ASP A 309 -2.44 16.73 12.64
N GLU A 310 -2.74 15.94 13.67
CA GLU A 310 -1.89 15.83 14.86
C GLU A 310 -0.48 15.29 14.59
N TRP A 311 -0.32 14.44 13.57
CA TRP A 311 0.97 13.87 13.18
C TRP A 311 1.85 14.89 12.48
N CYS A 312 1.24 15.86 11.78
CA CYS A 312 1.95 16.96 11.16
C CYS A 312 2.77 17.78 12.19
N LEU A 313 2.42 17.76 13.48
CA LEU A 313 3.19 18.45 14.53
C LEU A 313 4.56 17.81 14.80
N LEU A 314 4.72 16.52 14.47
CA LEU A 314 5.86 15.72 14.87
C LEU A 314 6.89 15.56 13.73
N ALA A 315 6.39 15.28 12.53
CA ALA A 315 7.23 14.92 11.39
C ALA A 315 6.45 15.10 10.06
N TYR A 316 7.19 15.07 8.96
CA TYR A 316 6.62 14.95 7.63
C TYR A 316 6.29 13.50 7.30
N ARG A 317 5.12 13.26 6.73
CA ARG A 317 4.65 11.95 6.31
C ARG A 317 3.97 12.01 4.93
N PRO A 318 3.96 10.90 4.17
CA PRO A 318 3.24 10.83 2.90
C PRO A 318 1.72 10.87 3.17
N ILE A 319 1.02 11.77 2.48
CA ILE A 319 -0.46 11.80 2.45
C ILE A 319 -0.92 11.98 1.02
N ILE A 320 -1.92 11.21 0.60
CA ILE A 320 -2.55 11.39 -0.71
C ILE A 320 -3.76 12.32 -0.60
N ALA A 321 -3.93 13.18 -1.60
CA ALA A 321 -5.16 13.93 -1.85
C ALA A 321 -5.73 13.44 -3.18
N LEU A 322 -6.80 12.64 -3.15
CA LEU A 322 -7.53 12.24 -4.36
C LEU A 322 -8.64 13.23 -4.67
N PHE A 323 -8.82 13.50 -5.96
CA PHE A 323 -9.90 14.35 -6.46
C PHE A 323 -11.07 13.49 -6.96
N PRO A 324 -12.28 14.07 -7.12
CA PRO A 324 -13.48 13.32 -7.41
C PRO A 324 -13.36 12.42 -8.64
N LEU A 325 -13.82 11.18 -8.49
CA LEU A 325 -13.92 10.20 -9.57
C LEU A 325 -14.91 10.67 -10.65
N GLN A 326 -14.55 10.42 -11.90
CA GLN A 326 -15.37 10.57 -13.10
C GLN A 326 -15.99 9.21 -13.45
N GLU A 327 -17.21 9.21 -13.98
CA GLU A 327 -17.93 7.98 -14.35
C GLU A 327 -17.28 7.22 -15.51
N GLU A 328 -16.61 7.96 -16.40
CA GLU A 328 -15.90 7.43 -17.56
C GLU A 328 -14.46 7.94 -17.60
N THR A 329 -13.62 7.17 -18.29
CA THR A 329 -12.26 7.59 -18.58
C THR A 329 -12.29 8.79 -19.52
N THR A 330 -11.68 9.89 -19.10
CA THR A 330 -11.62 11.15 -19.83
C THR A 330 -10.26 11.80 -19.64
N GLU A 331 -9.95 12.81 -20.47
CA GLU A 331 -8.91 13.77 -20.13
C GLU A 331 -9.40 14.65 -18.97
N ILE A 332 -8.54 14.83 -17.97
CA ILE A 332 -8.78 15.62 -16.77
C ILE A 332 -7.62 16.60 -16.62
N GLN A 333 -7.93 17.89 -16.69
CA GLN A 333 -6.99 18.95 -16.32
C GLN A 333 -7.20 19.34 -14.86
N ILE A 334 -6.13 19.35 -14.08
CA ILE A 334 -6.12 19.79 -12.69
C ILE A 334 -5.30 21.06 -12.57
N THR A 335 -5.87 22.08 -11.94
CA THR A 335 -5.13 23.26 -11.50
C THR A 335 -5.07 23.28 -9.98
N ILE A 336 -3.87 23.35 -9.44
CA ILE A 336 -3.59 23.47 -8.01
C ILE A 336 -3.19 24.90 -7.70
N ARG A 337 -3.73 25.46 -6.63
CA ARG A 337 -3.25 26.72 -6.05
C ARG A 337 -3.03 26.55 -4.56
N ASN A 338 -1.89 27.03 -4.08
CA ASN A 338 -1.65 27.18 -2.66
C ASN A 338 -2.58 28.26 -2.09
N THR A 339 -2.68 28.36 -0.77
CA THR A 339 -3.48 29.40 -0.13
C THR A 339 -2.78 29.99 1.09
N ALA A 340 -3.26 31.14 1.57
CA ALA A 340 -2.84 31.71 2.85
C ALA A 340 -3.55 31.04 4.05
N ILE A 341 -4.42 30.06 3.78
CA ILE A 341 -5.20 29.36 4.80
C ILE A 341 -4.41 28.17 5.29
N LYS A 342 -4.37 27.99 6.60
CA LYS A 342 -3.71 26.87 7.27
C LYS A 342 -4.42 26.54 8.56
N ASP A 343 -4.13 25.35 9.10
CA ASP A 343 -4.44 25.04 10.50
C ASP A 343 -3.69 26.02 11.42
N GLU A 344 -4.31 26.44 12.53
CA GLU A 344 -3.72 27.39 13.47
C GLU A 344 -2.40 26.90 14.08
N ARG A 345 -2.24 25.58 14.18
CA ARG A 345 -1.05 24.91 14.72
C ARG A 345 0.07 24.81 13.68
N SER A 346 -0.24 24.97 12.39
CA SER A 346 0.76 24.93 11.33
C SER A 346 1.69 26.13 11.43
N THR A 347 2.99 25.90 11.22
CA THR A 347 4.03 26.94 11.27
C THR A 347 4.16 27.72 9.95
N GLY A 348 3.53 27.26 8.86
CA GLY A 348 3.68 27.85 7.53
C GLY A 348 2.49 27.55 6.60
N ASN A 349 2.67 27.87 5.32
CA ASN A 349 1.73 27.52 4.23
C ASN A 349 2.42 26.62 3.20
N GLY A 350 3.26 25.70 3.69
CA GLY A 350 4.06 24.82 2.86
C GLY A 350 3.18 23.85 2.06
N LEU A 351 3.50 23.71 0.78
CA LEU A 351 2.92 22.71 -0.11
C LEU A 351 4.07 21.92 -0.75
N ARG A 352 4.12 20.62 -0.43
CA ARG A 352 5.22 19.70 -0.78
C ARG A 352 4.67 18.56 -1.62
N ILE A 353 4.73 18.65 -2.94
CA ILE A 353 4.15 17.66 -3.86
C ILE A 353 5.24 16.70 -4.33
N MET A 354 5.16 15.44 -3.93
CA MET A 354 6.12 14.39 -4.30
C MET A 354 5.78 13.77 -5.66
N ARG A 355 4.50 13.49 -5.90
CA ARG A 355 4.01 12.85 -7.12
C ARG A 355 2.64 13.42 -7.47
N LEU A 356 2.33 13.38 -8.75
CA LEU A 356 0.95 13.52 -9.21
C LEU A 356 0.35 12.12 -9.28
N LEU A 357 -0.95 11.99 -9.10
CA LEU A 357 -1.65 10.71 -9.15
C LEU A 357 -2.60 10.69 -10.33
N ARG A 358 -2.75 9.54 -10.94
CA ARG A 358 -3.86 9.22 -11.85
C ARG A 358 -4.53 7.94 -11.39
N ASN A 359 -5.79 7.78 -11.78
CA ASN A 359 -6.48 6.51 -11.94
C ASN A 359 -7.25 6.53 -13.24
#